data_AF-A0A2E8JWN5-F1
#
_entry.id   AF-A0A2E8JWN5-F1
#
_cell.length_a   1.000
_cell.length_b   1.000
_cell.length_c   1.000
_cell.angle_alpha   90.00
_cell.angle_beta   90.00
_cell.angle_gamma   90.00
#
_symmetry.space_group_name_H-M   'P 1'
#
loop_
_entity.id
_entity.type
_entity.pdbx_description
1 polymer ?
#
loop_
_entity_poly.entity_id
_entity_poly.type
_entity_poly.pdbx_seq_one_letter_code
_entity_poly.pdbx_strand_id
1 'polypeptide(L)'
;MRRARDGGVSGNLVPARPSGRFRRFFAGYAARMVRRRFHSSKVLVGDGDHFARLDSVEAPVIILMTHASWWDPLAGLVLWRRFIPSREMLVPMDASELERFGFFRRLGMFGIDPDDPKSLEAMKAYVLDRFEASGDRETLGLTPQGRFTDPREPIRLRPGAAAIAAASPVRPEVIALAVEYPFWQDKQPEMLVSISPVIPPMGEEPTTGDWQRGMTAAMVDASTRLSAASMSRDPKAFEDLDPDHESRSRINPIMDGWLRLRGRSGAIQARDKGEATS
;
A
#
# COMPACT_ATOMS: atom_id res chain seq x y z
N MET A 1 -27.94 23.86 24.07
CA MET A 1 -27.23 22.56 23.89
C MET A 1 -25.81 22.86 23.42
N ARG A 2 -24.83 22.73 24.31
CA ARG A 2 -23.42 23.12 24.07
C ARG A 2 -22.78 22.13 23.10
N ARG A 3 -22.30 22.61 21.94
CA ARG A 3 -21.34 21.86 21.11
C ARG A 3 -20.05 21.72 21.91
N ALA A 4 -19.60 20.50 22.11
CA ALA A 4 -18.27 20.21 22.62
C ALA A 4 -17.25 20.84 21.66
N ARG A 5 -16.26 21.53 22.25
CA ARG A 5 -15.10 22.08 21.54
C ARG A 5 -14.24 20.89 21.12
N ASP A 6 -14.13 20.63 19.82
CA ASP A 6 -13.08 19.78 19.28
C ASP A 6 -11.74 20.44 19.62
N GLY A 7 -10.89 19.71 20.35
CA GLY A 7 -9.53 20.13 20.70
C GLY A 7 -8.75 20.44 19.43
N GLY A 8 -8.16 21.64 19.40
CA GLY A 8 -7.67 22.26 18.18
C GLY A 8 -6.47 21.55 17.56
N VAL A 9 -6.57 21.27 16.27
CA VAL A 9 -5.42 21.23 15.37
C VAL A 9 -5.47 22.54 14.57
N SER A 10 -4.66 23.51 14.96
CA SER A 10 -4.49 24.76 14.22
C SER A 10 -3.53 24.54 13.06
N GLY A 11 -3.99 24.83 11.83
CA GLY A 11 -3.22 24.76 10.58
C GLY A 11 -3.70 23.66 9.65
N ASN A 12 -4.67 23.98 8.78
CA ASN A 12 -5.12 23.25 7.57
C ASN A 12 -5.34 21.71 7.59
N LEU A 13 -5.19 21.01 8.72
CA LEU A 13 -5.40 19.57 8.81
C LEU A 13 -6.89 19.22 8.97
N VAL A 14 -7.38 18.31 8.12
CA VAL A 14 -8.75 17.78 8.20
C VAL A 14 -8.70 16.38 8.84
N PRO A 15 -9.16 16.18 10.09
CA PRO A 15 -8.93 14.93 10.80
C PRO A 15 -9.71 13.75 10.20
N ALA A 16 -9.16 12.54 10.36
CA ALA A 16 -9.86 11.31 10.02
C ALA A 16 -11.10 11.10 10.90
N ARG A 17 -12.05 10.29 10.42
CA ARG A 17 -13.24 9.87 11.19
C ARG A 17 -13.44 8.35 11.06
N PRO A 18 -12.50 7.53 11.56
CA PRO A 18 -12.44 6.10 11.25
C PRO A 18 -13.74 5.38 11.59
N SER A 19 -14.13 4.44 10.73
CA SER A 19 -15.29 3.57 10.96
C SER A 19 -14.95 2.14 10.55
N GLY A 20 -14.64 1.29 11.53
CA GLY A 20 -14.24 -0.09 11.27
C GLY A 20 -15.24 -0.90 10.44
N ARG A 21 -16.55 -0.72 10.68
CA ARG A 21 -17.61 -1.36 9.86
C ARG A 21 -17.57 -0.90 8.41
N PHE A 22 -17.41 0.41 8.17
CA PHE A 22 -17.32 0.96 6.82
C PHE A 22 -16.03 0.52 6.12
N ARG A 23 -14.90 0.52 6.82
CA ARG A 23 -13.61 0.04 6.29
C ARG A 23 -13.69 -1.42 5.87
N ARG A 24 -14.26 -2.31 6.69
CA ARG A 24 -14.46 -3.73 6.32
C ARG A 24 -15.37 -3.90 5.10
N PHE A 25 -16.47 -3.15 5.03
CA PHE A 25 -17.36 -3.15 3.86
C PHE A 25 -16.62 -2.69 2.59
N PHE A 26 -15.95 -1.54 2.67
CA PHE A 26 -15.31 -0.93 1.52
C PHE A 26 -14.08 -1.72 1.07
N ALA A 27 -13.36 -2.38 1.99
CA ALA A 27 -12.28 -3.29 1.62
C ALA A 27 -12.80 -4.53 0.86
N GLY A 28 -13.96 -5.08 1.24
CA GLY A 28 -14.62 -6.13 0.44
C GLY A 28 -15.07 -5.63 -0.94
N TYR A 29 -15.55 -4.38 -1.02
CA TYR A 29 -15.85 -3.72 -2.29
C TYR A 29 -14.60 -3.54 -3.17
N ALA A 30 -13.48 -3.09 -2.58
CA ALA A 30 -12.19 -2.93 -3.25
C ALA A 30 -11.67 -4.27 -3.78
N ALA A 31 -11.66 -5.34 -2.96
CA ALA A 31 -11.29 -6.68 -3.41
C ALA A 31 -12.13 -7.13 -4.61
N ARG A 32 -13.46 -6.91 -4.58
CA ARG A 32 -14.32 -7.20 -5.72
C ARG A 32 -14.00 -6.36 -6.96
N MET A 33 -13.59 -5.10 -6.81
CA MET A 33 -13.15 -4.27 -7.94
C MET A 33 -11.86 -4.79 -8.54
N VAL A 34 -10.88 -5.13 -7.70
CA VAL A 34 -9.59 -5.69 -8.11
C VAL A 34 -9.81 -6.98 -8.91
N ARG A 35 -10.58 -7.94 -8.37
CA ARG A 35 -10.96 -9.19 -9.06
C ARG A 35 -11.66 -9.01 -10.40
N ARG A 36 -12.25 -7.84 -10.66
CA ARG A 36 -12.97 -7.56 -11.93
C ARG A 36 -12.10 -6.87 -12.96
N ARG A 37 -11.02 -6.20 -12.54
CA ARG A 37 -10.26 -5.26 -13.38
C ARG A 37 -8.82 -5.70 -13.60
N PHE A 38 -8.28 -6.53 -12.72
CA PHE A 38 -6.97 -7.14 -12.86
C PHE A 38 -7.13 -8.61 -13.24
N HIS A 39 -6.16 -9.12 -13.98
CA HIS A 39 -6.04 -10.53 -14.28
C HIS A 39 -5.71 -11.33 -13.02
N SER A 40 -4.79 -10.81 -12.21
CA SER A 40 -4.48 -11.32 -10.88
C SER A 40 -4.02 -10.22 -9.92
N SER A 41 -4.05 -10.52 -8.63
CA SER A 41 -3.44 -9.69 -7.59
C SER A 41 -2.53 -10.56 -6.74
N LYS A 42 -1.25 -10.20 -6.68
CA LYS A 42 -0.18 -11.09 -6.26
C LYS A 42 0.85 -10.35 -5.41
N VAL A 43 1.47 -11.06 -4.48
CA VAL A 43 2.59 -10.58 -3.67
C VAL A 43 3.77 -11.52 -3.86
N LEU A 44 5.01 -11.02 -3.80
CA LEU A 44 6.19 -11.89 -3.90
C LEU A 44 6.17 -12.97 -2.81
N VAL A 45 6.59 -14.18 -3.18
CA VAL A 45 6.62 -15.33 -2.24
C VAL A 45 7.40 -14.96 -0.99
N GLY A 46 6.80 -15.17 0.18
CA GLY A 46 7.38 -14.86 1.49
C GLY A 46 7.17 -13.42 1.98
N ASP A 47 6.92 -12.46 1.08
CA ASP A 47 6.67 -11.06 1.47
C ASP A 47 5.34 -10.91 2.23
N GLY A 48 4.33 -11.76 1.95
CA GLY A 48 3.05 -11.77 2.68
C GLY A 48 3.19 -12.06 4.17
N ASP A 49 4.12 -12.95 4.56
CA ASP A 49 4.38 -13.28 5.96
C ASP A 49 4.96 -12.08 6.72
N HIS A 50 5.84 -11.30 6.08
CA HIS A 50 6.39 -10.07 6.65
C HIS A 50 5.28 -9.07 6.99
N PHE A 51 4.29 -8.92 6.11
CA PHE A 51 3.14 -8.04 6.35
C PHE A 51 2.24 -8.61 7.45
N ALA A 52 1.89 -9.89 7.39
CA ALA A 52 0.96 -10.52 8.33
C ALA A 52 1.42 -10.38 9.80
N ARG A 53 2.73 -10.45 10.06
CA ARG A 53 3.29 -10.27 11.41
C ARG A 53 2.96 -8.92 12.04
N LEU A 54 2.74 -7.87 11.23
CA LEU A 54 2.40 -6.53 11.73
C LEU A 54 1.06 -6.49 12.47
N ASP A 55 0.14 -7.43 12.21
CA ASP A 55 -1.17 -7.46 12.90
C ASP A 55 -1.05 -7.82 14.38
N SER A 56 0.02 -8.53 14.75
CA SER A 56 0.33 -8.92 16.12
C SER A 56 1.26 -7.96 16.87
N VAL A 57 1.87 -7.00 16.18
CA VAL A 57 2.82 -6.06 16.79
C VAL A 57 2.10 -5.05 17.69
N GLU A 58 2.57 -4.92 18.93
CA GLU A 58 2.18 -3.91 19.92
C GLU A 58 3.10 -2.69 19.85
N ALA A 59 3.19 -2.11 18.66
CA ALA A 59 3.93 -0.89 18.34
C ALA A 59 3.25 -0.22 17.15
N PRO A 60 3.33 1.12 17.02
CA PRO A 60 2.88 1.81 15.82
C PRO A 60 3.57 1.24 14.58
N VAL A 61 2.84 1.20 13.46
CA VAL A 61 3.37 0.74 12.18
C VAL A 61 3.43 1.89 11.20
N ILE A 62 4.52 2.01 10.44
CA ILE A 62 4.64 2.92 9.30
C ILE A 62 4.81 2.09 8.03
N ILE A 63 3.88 2.26 7.09
CA ILE A 63 3.91 1.63 5.76
C ILE A 63 4.26 2.71 4.75
N LEU A 64 5.42 2.56 4.11
CA LEU A 64 5.86 3.39 2.99
C LEU A 64 5.44 2.70 1.70
N MET A 65 4.71 3.38 0.83
CA MET A 65 4.21 2.79 -0.41
C MET A 65 4.67 3.59 -1.63
N THR A 66 5.09 2.92 -2.70
CA THR A 66 5.23 3.60 -4.02
C THR A 66 3.86 4.09 -4.49
N HIS A 67 3.82 5.13 -5.31
CA HIS A 67 2.55 5.71 -5.75
C HIS A 67 2.41 5.68 -7.27
N ALA A 68 2.03 4.53 -7.83
CA ALA A 68 1.97 4.35 -9.28
C ALA A 68 0.64 4.83 -9.89
N SER A 69 -0.49 4.69 -9.18
CA SER A 69 -1.80 5.04 -9.76
C SER A 69 -2.93 5.20 -8.74
N TRP A 70 -4.10 5.63 -9.22
CA TRP A 70 -5.33 5.68 -8.41
C TRP A 70 -5.85 4.30 -7.96
N TRP A 71 -5.23 3.21 -8.39
CA TRP A 71 -5.48 1.89 -7.81
C TRP A 71 -4.84 1.69 -6.43
N ASP A 72 -3.85 2.51 -6.06
CA ASP A 72 -3.05 2.31 -4.86
C ASP A 72 -3.88 2.31 -3.56
N PRO A 73 -4.88 3.21 -3.37
CA PRO A 73 -5.75 3.13 -2.20
C PRO A 73 -6.53 1.81 -2.13
N LEU A 74 -6.90 1.22 -3.28
CA LEU A 74 -7.61 -0.06 -3.34
C LEU A 74 -6.65 -1.23 -3.06
N ALA A 75 -5.43 -1.18 -3.60
CA ALA A 75 -4.38 -2.15 -3.27
C ALA A 75 -4.10 -2.15 -1.76
N GLY A 76 -3.92 -0.97 -1.16
CA GLY A 76 -3.74 -0.80 0.29
C GLY A 76 -4.91 -1.37 1.12
N LEU A 77 -6.15 -1.21 0.66
CA LEU A 77 -7.32 -1.80 1.34
C LEU A 77 -7.39 -3.32 1.23
N VAL A 78 -6.99 -3.89 0.09
CA VAL A 78 -6.91 -5.35 -0.11
C VAL A 78 -5.83 -5.94 0.80
N LEU A 79 -4.64 -5.32 0.83
CA LEU A 79 -3.55 -5.69 1.74
C LEU A 79 -3.97 -5.59 3.21
N TRP A 80 -4.58 -4.46 3.60
CA TRP A 80 -5.08 -4.26 4.96
C TRP A 80 -6.07 -5.35 5.36
N ARG A 81 -7.05 -5.65 4.50
CA ARG A 81 -8.06 -6.68 4.75
C ARG A 81 -7.45 -8.07 4.91
N ARG A 82 -6.40 -8.37 4.13
CA ARG A 82 -5.77 -9.68 4.10
C ARG A 82 -4.81 -9.93 5.25
N PHE A 83 -4.02 -8.91 5.61
CA PHE A 83 -2.86 -9.09 6.47
C PHE A 83 -2.95 -8.38 7.81
N ILE A 84 -3.58 -7.19 7.90
CA ILE A 84 -3.63 -6.39 9.13
C ILE A 84 -5.04 -5.91 9.52
N PRO A 85 -6.08 -6.78 9.49
CA PRO A 85 -7.47 -6.35 9.66
C PRO A 85 -7.80 -5.88 11.08
N SER A 86 -6.92 -6.10 12.06
CA SER A 86 -7.07 -5.62 13.44
C SER A 86 -6.57 -4.19 13.63
N ARG A 87 -5.74 -3.67 12.72
CA ARG A 87 -5.12 -2.35 12.84
C ARG A 87 -6.01 -1.22 12.35
N GLU A 88 -5.87 -0.07 13.00
CA GLU A 88 -6.40 1.20 12.51
C GLU A 88 -5.46 1.79 11.46
N MET A 89 -5.99 2.66 10.60
CA MET A 89 -5.27 3.26 9.49
C MET A 89 -5.33 4.78 9.58
N LEU A 90 -4.18 5.41 9.37
CA LEU A 90 -4.00 6.84 9.17
C LEU A 90 -3.29 7.03 7.85
N VAL A 91 -3.92 7.73 6.92
CA VAL A 91 -3.35 7.95 5.60
C VAL A 91 -3.56 9.43 5.22
N PRO A 92 -2.49 10.23 5.06
CA PRO A 92 -2.65 11.59 4.59
C PRO A 92 -3.15 11.58 3.16
N MET A 93 -4.00 12.55 2.84
CA MET A 93 -4.53 12.84 1.53
C MET A 93 -4.50 14.35 1.34
N ASP A 94 -4.38 14.80 0.09
CA ASP A 94 -4.59 16.22 -0.22
C ASP A 94 -5.95 16.69 0.32
N ALA A 95 -5.96 17.79 1.07
CA ALA A 95 -7.16 18.28 1.74
C ALA A 95 -8.29 18.63 0.77
N SER A 96 -7.95 19.16 -0.42
CA SER A 96 -8.93 19.50 -1.45
C SER A 96 -9.56 18.25 -2.08
N GLU A 97 -8.78 17.20 -2.28
CA GLU A 97 -9.29 15.91 -2.74
C GLU A 97 -10.13 15.21 -1.66
N LEU A 98 -9.73 15.32 -0.39
CA LEU A 98 -10.49 14.78 0.72
C LEU A 98 -11.82 15.52 0.94
N GLU A 99 -11.90 16.81 0.62
CA GLU A 99 -13.16 17.56 0.61
C GLU A 99 -14.13 17.00 -0.45
N ARG A 100 -13.62 16.75 -1.67
CA ARG A 100 -14.39 16.15 -2.77
C ARG A 100 -14.81 14.71 -2.47
N PHE A 101 -13.96 13.95 -1.81
CA PHE A 101 -14.16 12.53 -1.51
C PHE A 101 -14.24 12.25 -0.01
N GLY A 102 -15.05 13.02 0.73
CA GLY A 102 -15.11 13.00 2.19
C GLY A 102 -15.40 11.64 2.87
N PHE A 103 -15.89 10.64 2.13
CA PHE A 103 -16.05 9.29 2.66
C PHE A 103 -14.70 8.62 3.00
N PHE A 104 -13.59 9.03 2.38
CA PHE A 104 -12.24 8.52 2.69
C PHE A 104 -11.85 8.78 4.15
N ARG A 105 -12.42 9.81 4.78
CA ARG A 105 -12.26 10.05 6.23
C ARG A 105 -12.70 8.88 7.08
N ARG A 106 -13.72 8.14 6.63
CA ARG A 106 -14.23 6.92 7.30
C ARG A 106 -13.30 5.72 7.16
N LEU A 107 -12.42 5.76 6.16
CA LEU A 107 -11.40 4.73 5.93
C LEU A 107 -10.11 4.98 6.72
N GLY A 108 -9.99 6.15 7.38
CA GLY A 108 -8.79 6.54 8.12
C GLY A 108 -7.98 7.65 7.46
N MET A 109 -8.43 8.17 6.31
CA MET A 109 -7.72 9.27 5.65
C MET A 109 -7.94 10.61 6.35
N PHE A 110 -6.90 11.44 6.39
CA PHE A 110 -6.94 12.80 6.91
C PHE A 110 -6.30 13.76 5.90
N GLY A 111 -6.76 15.00 5.90
CA GLY A 111 -6.41 16.00 4.88
C GLY A 111 -5.21 16.81 5.31
N ILE A 112 -4.28 17.03 4.40
CA ILE A 112 -3.12 17.92 4.57
C ILE A 112 -2.94 18.77 3.31
N ASP A 113 -2.22 19.87 3.45
CA ASP A 113 -1.58 20.56 2.33
C ASP A 113 -0.10 20.11 2.29
N PRO A 114 0.32 19.32 1.27
CA PRO A 114 1.68 18.79 1.20
C PRO A 114 2.74 19.85 0.86
N ASP A 115 2.32 21.05 0.46
CA ASP A 115 3.19 22.16 0.08
C ASP A 115 3.23 23.25 1.17
N ASP A 116 2.39 23.16 2.21
CA ASP A 116 2.42 24.02 3.40
C ASP A 116 3.21 23.37 4.56
N PRO A 117 4.38 23.90 4.94
CA PRO A 117 5.16 23.40 6.08
C PRO A 117 4.36 23.35 7.39
N LYS A 118 3.43 24.29 7.62
CA LYS A 118 2.60 24.27 8.84
C LYS A 118 1.65 23.09 8.85
N SER A 119 1.11 22.71 7.69
CA SER A 119 0.29 21.51 7.55
C SER A 119 1.10 20.23 7.77
N LEU A 120 2.38 20.21 7.37
CA LEU A 120 3.27 19.08 7.63
C LEU A 120 3.62 18.92 9.12
N GLU A 121 3.86 20.03 9.82
CA GLU A 121 4.04 20.01 11.28
C GLU A 121 2.76 19.58 12.00
N ALA A 122 1.59 20.08 11.56
CA ALA A 122 0.30 19.65 12.09
C ALA A 122 0.05 18.15 11.85
N MET A 123 0.43 17.62 10.68
CA MET A 123 0.39 16.18 10.39
C MET A 123 1.27 15.40 11.36
N LYS A 124 2.52 15.82 11.56
CA LYS A 124 3.45 15.15 12.47
C LYS A 124 2.86 15.09 13.88
N ALA A 125 2.39 16.22 14.41
CA ALA A 125 1.78 16.29 15.73
C ALA A 125 0.54 15.38 15.83
N TYR A 126 -0.34 15.43 14.83
CA TYR A 126 -1.56 14.61 14.79
C TYR A 126 -1.25 13.10 14.76
N VAL A 127 -0.23 12.66 14.01
CA VAL A 127 0.15 11.25 13.96
C VAL A 127 0.74 10.78 15.28
N LEU A 128 1.62 11.59 15.90
CA LEU A 128 2.23 11.24 17.19
C LEU A 128 1.19 11.13 18.31
N ASP A 129 0.23 12.07 18.38
CA ASP A 129 -0.90 12.01 19.30
C ASP A 129 -1.72 10.72 19.12
N ARG A 130 -1.92 10.30 17.86
CA ARG A 130 -2.64 9.05 17.56
C ARG A 130 -1.85 7.79 17.93
N PHE A 131 -0.53 7.79 17.73
CA PHE A 131 0.34 6.70 18.15
C PHE A 131 0.29 6.52 19.67
N GLU A 132 0.32 7.61 20.44
CA GLU A 132 0.18 7.59 21.89
C GLU A 132 -1.22 7.15 22.36
N ALA A 133 -2.28 7.66 21.75
CA ALA A 133 -3.65 7.46 22.22
C ALA A 133 -4.21 6.04 21.98
N SER A 134 -3.69 5.33 20.98
CA SER A 134 -4.37 4.14 20.43
C SER A 134 -3.86 2.81 20.97
N GLY A 135 -3.04 2.81 22.03
CA GLY A 135 -2.43 1.59 22.57
C GLY A 135 -1.64 0.83 21.50
N ASP A 136 -0.88 1.57 20.68
CA ASP A 136 0.11 1.03 19.74
C ASP A 136 -0.40 0.20 18.54
N ARG A 137 -1.69 0.29 18.17
CA ARG A 137 -2.25 -0.42 16.99
C ARG A 137 -2.58 0.47 15.79
N GLU A 138 -2.12 1.72 15.79
CA GLU A 138 -2.24 2.60 14.63
C GLU A 138 -1.24 2.23 13.53
N THR A 139 -1.67 2.42 12.30
CA THR A 139 -0.84 2.24 11.11
C THR A 139 -0.85 3.52 10.29
N LEU A 140 0.30 4.16 10.16
CA LEU A 140 0.49 5.26 9.24
C LEU A 140 0.87 4.73 7.86
N GLY A 141 -0.03 4.84 6.89
CA GLY A 141 0.27 4.55 5.48
C GLY A 141 0.62 5.84 4.73
N LEU A 142 1.78 5.89 4.07
CA LEU A 142 2.27 7.07 3.36
C LEU A 142 2.73 6.70 1.95
N THR A 143 2.62 7.65 1.03
CA THR A 143 3.33 7.66 -0.24
C THR A 143 4.47 8.68 -0.17
N PRO A 144 5.63 8.32 0.39
CA PRO A 144 6.66 9.28 0.84
C PRO A 144 7.32 10.11 -0.27
N GLN A 145 7.08 9.78 -1.55
CA GLN A 145 7.52 10.59 -2.69
C GLN A 145 6.62 11.82 -2.93
N GLY A 146 5.39 11.81 -2.40
CA GLY A 146 4.46 12.94 -2.42
C GLY A 146 3.83 13.23 -3.80
N ARG A 147 3.97 12.33 -4.77
CA ARG A 147 3.38 12.42 -6.11
C ARG A 147 3.25 11.03 -6.72
N PHE A 148 2.49 10.93 -7.80
CA PHE A 148 2.53 9.74 -8.65
C PHE A 148 3.91 9.57 -9.30
N THR A 149 4.38 8.33 -9.40
CA THR A 149 5.72 7.95 -9.86
C THR A 149 5.63 6.69 -10.74
N ASP A 150 6.29 6.69 -11.89
CA ASP A 150 6.48 5.45 -12.65
C ASP A 150 7.43 4.51 -11.89
N PRO A 151 7.20 3.18 -11.87
CA PRO A 151 8.09 2.22 -11.21
C PRO A 151 9.56 2.27 -11.67
N ARG A 152 9.83 2.80 -12.87
CA ARG A 152 11.19 2.95 -13.43
C ARG A 152 11.91 4.19 -12.93
N GLU A 153 11.20 5.11 -12.28
CA GLU A 153 11.82 6.31 -11.71
C GLU A 153 12.61 5.96 -10.45
N PRO A 154 13.75 6.63 -10.20
CA PRO A 154 14.49 6.46 -8.95
C PRO A 154 13.66 6.87 -7.72
N ILE A 155 13.76 6.08 -6.65
CA ILE A 155 13.13 6.38 -5.36
C ILE A 155 13.78 7.61 -4.73
N ARG A 156 12.95 8.62 -4.41
CA ARG A 156 13.36 9.85 -3.70
C ARG A 156 12.35 10.20 -2.62
N LEU A 157 12.68 9.90 -1.37
CA LEU A 157 11.77 10.09 -0.24
C LEU A 157 11.84 11.51 0.32
N ARG A 158 10.67 12.10 0.64
CA ARG A 158 10.58 13.26 1.54
C ARG A 158 10.83 12.80 2.99
N PRO A 159 11.37 13.65 3.88
CA PRO A 159 11.82 13.24 5.22
C PRO A 159 10.70 13.04 6.24
N GLY A 160 9.43 13.31 5.89
CA GLY A 160 8.31 13.34 6.85
C GLY A 160 8.10 12.03 7.61
N ALA A 161 8.16 10.89 6.93
CA ALA A 161 8.03 9.57 7.58
C ALA A 161 9.17 9.30 8.58
N ALA A 162 10.40 9.62 8.19
CA ALA A 162 11.57 9.48 9.04
C ALA A 162 11.53 10.42 10.25
N ALA A 163 11.03 11.64 10.07
CA ALA A 163 10.86 12.62 11.16
C ALA A 163 9.77 12.20 12.17
N ILE A 164 8.72 11.51 11.71
CA ILE A 164 7.72 10.90 12.58
C ILE A 164 8.33 9.71 13.33
N ALA A 165 9.03 8.81 12.63
CA ALA A 165 9.64 7.64 13.26
C ALA A 165 10.68 8.00 14.33
N ALA A 166 11.51 9.03 14.07
CA ALA A 166 12.50 9.54 15.03
C ALA A 166 11.86 10.22 16.25
N ALA A 167 10.68 10.82 16.09
CA ALA A 167 9.97 11.51 17.17
C ALA A 167 8.95 10.62 17.89
N SER A 168 8.77 9.38 17.44
CA SER A 168 7.80 8.46 18.02
C SER A 168 8.26 8.00 19.40
N PRO A 169 7.42 8.08 20.44
CA PRO A 169 7.80 7.69 21.80
C PRO A 169 8.03 6.18 21.92
N VAL A 170 7.27 5.40 21.16
CA VAL A 170 7.49 3.96 20.96
C VAL A 170 8.12 3.78 19.59
N ARG A 171 9.19 2.99 19.52
CA ARG A 171 9.85 2.68 18.25
C ARG A 171 8.86 1.99 17.30
N PRO A 172 8.57 2.58 16.13
CA PRO A 172 7.62 1.97 15.20
C PRO A 172 8.26 0.82 14.43
N GLU A 173 7.44 -0.16 14.05
CA GLU A 173 7.78 -1.10 12.98
C GLU A 173 7.56 -0.42 11.63
N VAL A 174 8.51 -0.56 10.71
CA VAL A 174 8.46 0.14 9.43
C VAL A 174 8.66 -0.86 8.28
N ILE A 175 7.76 -0.81 7.30
CA ILE A 175 7.89 -1.59 6.06
C ILE A 175 7.80 -0.67 4.84
N ALA A 176 8.52 -1.04 3.79
CA ALA A 176 8.38 -0.48 2.46
C ALA A 176 7.60 -1.43 1.57
N LEU A 177 6.69 -0.89 0.77
CA LEU A 177 5.82 -1.61 -0.14
C LEU A 177 5.98 -1.00 -1.53
N ALA A 178 6.33 -1.83 -2.51
CA ALA A 178 6.24 -1.45 -3.91
C ALA A 178 5.00 -2.09 -4.54
N VAL A 179 4.33 -1.34 -5.40
CA VAL A 179 3.22 -1.81 -6.21
C VAL A 179 3.46 -1.49 -7.69
N GLU A 180 3.19 -2.46 -8.55
CA GLU A 180 3.24 -2.32 -10.01
C GLU A 180 1.94 -2.86 -10.64
N TYR A 181 1.56 -2.26 -11.78
CA TYR A 181 0.38 -2.65 -12.55
C TYR A 181 0.72 -3.05 -14.00
N PRO A 182 1.62 -4.04 -14.22
CA PRO A 182 2.08 -4.37 -15.56
C PRO A 182 1.00 -5.14 -16.35
N PHE A 183 1.07 -5.05 -17.67
CA PHE A 183 0.38 -6.01 -18.54
C PHE A 183 1.33 -7.18 -18.84
N TRP A 184 0.84 -8.40 -18.61
CA TRP A 184 1.49 -9.64 -19.06
C TRP A 184 0.81 -10.14 -20.34
N GLN A 185 0.35 -11.40 -20.39
CA GLN A 185 -0.29 -11.96 -21.59
C GLN A 185 -1.80 -11.67 -21.67
N ASP A 186 -2.46 -11.44 -20.53
CA ASP A 186 -3.89 -11.15 -20.49
C ASP A 186 -4.19 -9.68 -20.85
N LYS A 187 -5.42 -9.41 -21.29
CA LYS A 187 -5.90 -8.05 -21.60
C LYS A 187 -6.08 -7.19 -20.36
N GLN A 188 -6.20 -7.81 -19.18
CA GLN A 188 -6.24 -7.14 -17.90
C GLN A 188 -4.83 -7.09 -17.30
N PRO A 189 -4.44 -5.99 -16.62
CA PRO A 189 -3.14 -5.91 -15.98
C PRO A 189 -3.06 -6.84 -14.77
N GLU A 190 -1.85 -7.11 -14.32
CA GLU A 190 -1.58 -7.66 -13.00
C GLU A 190 -1.57 -6.56 -11.94
N MET A 191 -1.83 -6.91 -10.69
CA MET A 191 -1.49 -6.09 -9.52
C MET A 191 -0.42 -6.85 -8.75
N LEU A 192 0.83 -6.38 -8.82
CA LEU A 192 1.97 -7.05 -8.22
C LEU A 192 2.49 -6.21 -7.04
N VAL A 193 2.84 -6.88 -5.95
CA VAL A 193 3.31 -6.25 -4.71
C VAL A 193 4.60 -6.93 -4.24
N SER A 194 5.53 -6.13 -3.72
CA SER A 194 6.64 -6.59 -2.89
C SER A 194 6.69 -5.79 -1.60
N ILE A 195 7.26 -6.38 -0.56
CA ILE A 195 7.41 -5.78 0.77
C ILE A 195 8.83 -5.98 1.26
N SER A 196 9.48 -4.91 1.72
CA SER A 196 10.78 -4.96 2.40
C SER A 196 10.64 -4.38 3.81
N PRO A 197 10.97 -5.14 4.86
CA PRO A 197 11.14 -4.57 6.19
C PRO A 197 12.24 -3.51 6.20
N VAL A 198 12.03 -2.40 6.91
CA VAL A 198 13.09 -1.46 7.21
C VAL A 198 13.86 -1.97 8.41
N ILE A 199 15.17 -2.14 8.26
CA ILE A 199 16.03 -2.46 9.40
C ILE A 199 16.00 -1.26 10.36
N PRO A 200 15.53 -1.43 11.61
CA PRO A 200 15.49 -0.33 12.57
C PRO A 200 16.91 0.21 12.80
N PRO A 201 17.11 1.53 12.84
CA PRO A 201 18.45 2.05 13.06
C PRO A 201 18.97 1.74 14.46
N MET A 202 20.29 1.52 14.55
CA MET A 202 20.97 1.22 15.81
C MET A 202 20.97 2.44 16.75
N GLY A 203 20.98 2.20 18.06
CA GLY A 203 21.00 3.23 19.10
C GLY A 203 19.64 3.45 19.75
N GLU A 204 19.64 3.97 20.98
CA GLU A 204 18.43 4.20 21.78
C GLU A 204 17.55 5.31 21.18
N GLU A 205 18.17 6.37 20.65
CA GLU A 205 17.51 7.53 20.04
C GLU A 205 17.97 7.75 18.58
N PRO A 206 17.43 6.99 17.60
CA PRO A 206 17.77 7.17 16.19
C PRO A 206 17.37 8.55 15.65
N THR A 207 18.25 9.15 14.86
CA THR A 207 17.95 10.44 14.22
C THR A 207 17.02 10.27 13.01
N THR A 208 16.40 11.37 12.56
CA THR A 208 15.67 11.43 11.28
C THR A 208 16.55 10.93 10.12
N GLY A 209 17.84 11.26 10.13
CA GLY A 209 18.77 10.84 9.08
C GLY A 209 18.99 9.33 9.05
N ASP A 210 19.00 8.68 10.21
CA ASP A 210 19.19 7.23 10.32
C ASP A 210 17.98 6.47 9.76
N TRP A 211 16.77 6.90 10.16
CA TRP A 211 15.52 6.38 9.60
C TRP A 211 15.42 6.62 8.10
N GLN A 212 15.75 7.82 7.63
CA GLN A 212 15.68 8.16 6.20
C GLN A 212 16.53 7.22 5.34
N ARG A 213 17.74 6.85 5.81
CA ARG A 213 18.61 5.90 5.10
C ARG A 213 18.01 4.50 5.04
N GLY A 214 17.53 3.99 6.17
CA GLY A 214 16.90 2.66 6.24
C GLY A 214 15.63 2.57 5.39
N MET A 215 14.76 3.57 5.48
CA MET A 215 13.52 3.69 4.70
C MET A 215 13.81 3.77 3.19
N THR A 216 14.82 4.54 2.79
CA THR A 216 15.21 4.65 1.37
C THR A 216 15.75 3.33 0.86
N ALA A 217 16.61 2.65 1.62
CA ALA A 217 17.17 1.35 1.23
C ALA A 217 16.07 0.30 1.05
N ALA A 218 15.10 0.22 1.97
CA ALA A 218 13.99 -0.73 1.87
C ALA A 218 13.06 -0.44 0.69
N MET A 219 12.75 0.84 0.41
CA MET A 219 11.93 1.21 -0.76
C MET A 219 12.63 0.87 -2.08
N VAL A 220 13.96 1.08 -2.17
CA VAL A 220 14.77 0.70 -3.34
C VAL A 220 14.79 -0.82 -3.50
N ASP A 221 14.98 -1.57 -2.41
CA ASP A 221 14.97 -3.03 -2.43
C ASP A 221 13.61 -3.59 -2.89
N ALA A 222 12.51 -3.15 -2.26
CA ALA A 222 11.16 -3.56 -2.62
C ALA A 222 10.90 -3.31 -4.12
N SER A 223 11.20 -2.10 -4.60
CA SER A 223 10.97 -1.72 -6.00
C SER A 223 11.85 -2.53 -6.96
N THR A 224 13.11 -2.76 -6.62
CA THR A 224 14.05 -3.50 -7.48
C THR A 224 13.64 -4.97 -7.61
N ARG A 225 13.29 -5.63 -6.49
CA ARG A 225 12.81 -7.01 -6.48
C ARG A 225 11.51 -7.15 -7.26
N LEU A 226 10.57 -6.21 -7.06
CA LEU A 226 9.30 -6.23 -7.76
C LEU A 226 9.48 -6.06 -9.26
N SER A 227 10.26 -5.07 -9.69
CA SER A 227 10.53 -4.85 -11.11
C SER A 227 11.21 -6.07 -11.76
N ALA A 228 12.17 -6.70 -11.09
CA ALA A 228 12.82 -7.91 -11.60
C ALA A 228 11.82 -9.07 -11.80
N ALA A 229 10.95 -9.32 -10.82
CA ALA A 229 9.93 -10.38 -10.91
C ALA A 229 8.79 -10.02 -11.89
N SER A 230 8.40 -8.75 -11.95
CA SER A 230 7.43 -8.22 -12.91
C SER A 230 7.90 -8.42 -14.36
N MET A 231 9.20 -8.19 -14.62
CA MET A 231 9.83 -8.40 -15.93
C MET A 231 9.98 -9.87 -16.31
N SER A 232 10.19 -10.78 -15.35
CA SER A 232 10.31 -12.22 -15.64
C SER A 232 9.00 -12.83 -16.11
N ARG A 233 7.87 -12.24 -15.71
CA ARG A 233 6.51 -12.74 -15.99
C ARG A 233 6.30 -14.18 -15.53
N ASP A 234 7.01 -14.60 -14.48
CA ASP A 234 6.87 -15.91 -13.88
C ASP A 234 5.86 -15.84 -12.71
N PRO A 235 4.64 -16.41 -12.86
CA PRO A 235 3.66 -16.40 -11.77
C PRO A 235 4.13 -17.15 -10.52
N LYS A 236 5.12 -18.06 -10.63
CA LYS A 236 5.64 -18.83 -9.49
C LYS A 236 6.51 -18.00 -8.55
N ALA A 237 6.99 -16.83 -8.98
CA ALA A 237 7.68 -15.88 -8.12
C ALA A 237 6.73 -15.21 -7.10
N PHE A 238 5.42 -15.46 -7.24
CA PHE A 238 4.39 -14.80 -6.45
C PHE A 238 3.40 -15.80 -5.82
N GLU A 239 2.80 -15.35 -4.73
CA GLU A 239 1.62 -15.94 -4.11
C GLU A 239 0.39 -15.04 -4.32
N ASP A 240 -0.80 -15.61 -4.27
CA ASP A 240 -2.03 -14.84 -4.46
C ASP A 240 -2.31 -13.94 -3.25
N LEU A 241 -2.45 -12.64 -3.50
CA LEU A 241 -2.80 -11.64 -2.49
C LEU A 241 -4.23 -11.87 -1.96
N ASP A 242 -5.10 -12.32 -2.85
CA ASP A 242 -6.50 -12.59 -2.58
C ASP A 242 -6.81 -14.04 -2.97
N PRO A 243 -7.01 -14.96 -2.01
CA PRO A 243 -7.23 -16.37 -2.30
C PRO A 243 -8.45 -16.65 -3.18
N ASP A 244 -9.45 -15.75 -3.17
CA ASP A 244 -10.63 -15.89 -4.02
C ASP A 244 -10.42 -15.30 -5.43
N HIS A 245 -9.26 -14.67 -5.67
CA HIS A 245 -8.89 -14.10 -6.96
C HIS A 245 -8.16 -15.14 -7.81
N GLU A 246 -8.88 -16.21 -8.20
CA GLU A 246 -8.36 -17.13 -9.20
C GLU A 246 -8.07 -16.37 -10.50
N SER A 247 -6.79 -16.33 -10.90
CA SER A 247 -6.39 -15.94 -12.25
C SER A 247 -7.13 -16.84 -13.23
N ARG A 248 -8.12 -16.28 -13.91
CA ARG A 248 -8.81 -16.93 -15.01
C ARG A 248 -8.42 -16.17 -16.26
N SER A 249 -7.55 -16.76 -17.08
CA SER A 249 -7.30 -16.23 -18.42
C SER A 249 -8.62 -16.25 -19.18
N ARG A 250 -9.15 -15.05 -19.46
CA ARG A 250 -10.45 -14.85 -20.11
C ARG A 250 -10.23 -14.04 -21.36
N ILE A 251 -10.01 -14.71 -22.48
CA ILE A 251 -9.93 -14.03 -23.78
C ILE A 251 -11.25 -13.30 -24.02
N ASN A 252 -12.37 -14.03 -23.99
CA ASN A 252 -13.74 -13.51 -24.14
C ASN A 252 -14.73 -14.59 -23.68
N PRO A 253 -15.74 -14.30 -22.84
CA PRO A 253 -16.72 -15.29 -22.37
C PRO A 253 -17.38 -16.13 -23.47
N ILE A 254 -17.63 -15.54 -24.64
CA ILE A 254 -18.21 -16.23 -25.81
C ILE A 254 -17.18 -17.18 -26.43
N MET A 255 -15.94 -16.71 -26.63
CA MET A 255 -14.85 -17.52 -27.19
C MET A 255 -14.40 -18.62 -26.23
N ASP A 256 -14.35 -18.33 -24.93
CA ASP A 256 -14.01 -19.30 -23.88
C ASP A 256 -15.10 -20.37 -23.78
N GLY A 257 -16.38 -20.00 -23.94
CA GLY A 257 -17.49 -20.94 -24.05
C GLY A 257 -17.36 -21.84 -25.29
N TRP A 258 -17.03 -21.26 -26.44
CA TRP A 258 -16.82 -22.02 -27.68
C TRP A 258 -15.58 -22.94 -27.64
N LEU A 259 -14.48 -22.48 -27.04
CA LEU A 259 -13.26 -23.28 -26.85
C LEU A 259 -13.51 -24.44 -25.88
N ARG A 260 -14.24 -24.21 -24.77
CA ARG A 260 -14.64 -25.27 -23.82
C ARG A 260 -15.53 -26.33 -24.47
N LEU A 261 -16.48 -25.92 -25.31
CA LEU A 261 -17.31 -26.85 -26.10
C LEU A 261 -16.47 -27.72 -27.08
N ARG A 262 -15.28 -27.25 -27.46
CA ARG A 262 -14.33 -27.97 -28.31
C ARG A 262 -13.19 -28.67 -27.53
N GLY A 263 -13.27 -28.73 -26.19
CA GLY A 263 -12.25 -29.35 -25.34
C GLY A 263 -10.90 -28.62 -25.32
N ARG A 264 -10.86 -27.33 -25.69
CA ARG A 264 -9.65 -26.49 -25.71
C ARG A 264 -9.71 -25.40 -24.63
N SER A 265 -8.56 -25.06 -24.05
CA SER A 265 -8.44 -23.92 -23.13
C SER A 265 -8.08 -22.64 -23.88
N GLY A 266 -8.58 -21.50 -23.41
CA GLY A 266 -8.30 -20.17 -23.97
C GLY A 266 -7.07 -19.48 -23.37
N ALA A 267 -6.18 -20.21 -22.68
CA ALA A 267 -4.99 -19.57 -22.13
C ALA A 267 -4.01 -19.24 -23.27
N ILE A 268 -3.70 -17.96 -23.47
CA ILE A 268 -2.64 -17.53 -24.40
C ILE A 268 -1.30 -17.85 -23.73
N GLN A 269 -0.70 -18.99 -24.12
CA GLN A 269 0.66 -19.31 -23.69
C GLN A 269 1.65 -18.44 -24.46
N ALA A 270 2.56 -17.78 -23.75
CA ALA A 270 3.74 -17.21 -24.39
C ALA A 270 4.53 -18.35 -25.03
N ARG A 271 5.11 -18.12 -26.22
CA ARG A 271 6.18 -19.01 -26.69
C ARG A 271 7.29 -18.94 -25.66
N ASP A 272 7.60 -20.07 -25.02
CA ASP A 272 8.81 -20.20 -24.23
C ASP A 272 9.97 -19.73 -25.10
N LYS A 273 10.75 -18.76 -24.62
CA LYS A 273 12.05 -18.45 -25.20
C LYS A 273 13.03 -19.57 -24.79
N GLY A 274 12.75 -20.78 -25.26
CA GLY A 274 13.74 -21.83 -25.41
C GLY A 274 14.35 -21.70 -26.80
N GLU A 275 15.68 -21.66 -26.85
CA GLU A 275 16.50 -21.79 -28.07
C GLU A 275 16.42 -20.62 -29.06
N ALA A 276 17.07 -19.51 -28.71
CA ALA A 276 17.91 -18.83 -29.70
C ALA A 276 19.33 -19.42 -29.56
N THR A 277 19.53 -20.57 -30.21
CA THR A 277 20.87 -21.06 -30.55
C THR A 277 21.52 -20.15 -31.58
N SER A 278 22.84 -19.97 -31.39
CA SER A 278 23.85 -19.28 -32.23
C SER A 278 24.05 -17.79 -31.96
#